data_AF-A0A923IVB7-F1
#
_entry.id   AF-A0A923IVB7-F1
#
_cell.length_a   1.000
_cell.length_b   1.000
_cell.length_c   1.000
_cell.angle_alpha   90.00
_cell.angle_beta   90.00
_cell.angle_gamma   90.00
#
_symmetry.space_group_name_H-M   'P 1'
#
loop_
_entity.id
_entity.type
_entity.pdbx_description
1 polymer ?
#
loop_
_entity_poly.entity_id
_entity_poly.type
_entity_poly.pdbx_seq_one_letter_code
_entity_poly.pdbx_strand_id
1 'polypeptide(L)'
;METIARLIDRDGIWQATIAFSIDDAFDVCLLKDFKIVLIGAGIDEDEELKLKAHLVKSKPNLPIVKHYGGGSGLLFAEIHQALNSNTKH
;
A
#
# COMPACT_ATOMS: atom_id res chain seq x y z
N MET A 1 4.45 16.79 11.25
CA MET A 1 4.26 15.35 11.00
C MET A 1 3.66 15.21 9.62
N GLU A 2 4.50 15.05 8.62
CA GLU A 2 4.07 14.86 7.23
C GLU A 2 3.69 13.38 7.07
N THR A 3 2.40 13.08 7.01
CA THR A 3 1.92 11.72 6.81
C THR A 3 2.18 11.31 5.36
N ILE A 4 2.58 10.05 5.14
CA ILE A 4 2.75 9.45 3.80
C ILE A 4 1.60 9.80 2.86
N ALA A 5 0.37 9.82 3.38
CA ALA A 5 -0.80 10.21 2.60
C ALA A 5 -0.76 11.62 2.05
N ARG A 6 -0.27 12.62 2.81
CA ARG A 6 -0.13 14.01 2.31
C ARG A 6 0.88 14.12 1.20
N LEU A 7 1.94 13.32 1.22
CA LEU A 7 2.94 13.31 0.15
C LEU A 7 2.35 12.75 -1.14
N ILE A 8 1.58 11.67 -1.05
CA ILE A 8 0.96 11.02 -2.19
C ILE A 8 -0.18 11.90 -2.76
N ASP A 9 -0.99 12.51 -1.89
CA ASP A 9 -2.12 13.36 -2.27
C ASP A 9 -1.71 14.71 -2.87
N ARG A 10 -0.42 15.07 -2.75
CA ARG A 10 0.14 16.38 -3.15
C ARG A 10 -0.19 16.80 -4.58
N ASP A 11 -0.13 15.87 -5.53
CA ASP A 11 -0.36 16.15 -6.95
C ASP A 11 -1.82 15.90 -7.37
N GLY A 12 -2.69 15.42 -6.47
CA GLY A 12 -4.10 15.10 -6.74
C GLY A 12 -4.33 13.94 -7.73
N ILE A 13 -3.27 13.44 -8.37
CA ILE A 13 -3.29 12.27 -9.26
C ILE A 13 -3.45 10.98 -8.45
N TRP A 14 -2.93 10.95 -7.22
CA TRP A 14 -2.91 9.77 -6.37
C TRP A 14 -3.65 10.07 -5.08
N GLN A 15 -4.55 9.17 -4.66
CA GLN A 15 -5.22 9.26 -3.38
C GLN A 15 -4.70 8.17 -2.46
N ALA A 16 -4.02 8.58 -1.39
CA ALA A 16 -3.57 7.66 -0.36
C ALA A 16 -4.62 7.54 0.75
N THR A 17 -4.87 6.31 1.19
CA THR A 17 -5.67 6.05 2.39
C THR A 17 -4.77 5.39 3.43
N ILE A 18 -4.79 5.91 4.65
CA ILE A 18 -4.02 5.35 5.77
C ILE A 18 -4.98 4.50 6.59
N ALA A 19 -4.59 3.25 6.79
CA ALA A 19 -5.22 2.37 7.76
C ALA A 19 -4.25 2.13 8.92
N PHE A 20 -4.77 2.19 10.14
CA PHE A 20 -4.00 1.96 11.37
C PHE A 20 -4.17 0.55 11.93
N SER A 21 -5.00 -0.26 11.29
CA SER A 21 -5.30 -1.63 11.69
C SER A 21 -5.62 -2.47 10.47
N ILE A 22 -5.43 -3.78 10.56
CA ILE A 22 -5.73 -4.70 9.46
C ILE A 22 -7.23 -4.69 9.11
N ASP A 23 -8.11 -4.61 10.10
CA ASP A 23 -9.56 -4.56 9.90
C ASP A 23 -9.98 -3.33 9.09
N ASP A 24 -9.44 -2.16 9.47
CA ASP A 24 -9.62 -0.90 8.73
C ASP A 24 -9.06 -1.00 7.31
N ALA A 25 -7.87 -1.59 7.15
CA ALA A 25 -7.26 -1.81 5.82
C ALA A 25 -8.14 -2.70 4.93
N PHE A 26 -8.82 -3.69 5.51
CA PHE A 26 -9.77 -4.52 4.78
C PHE A 26 -11.01 -3.76 4.38
N ASP A 27 -11.67 -3.07 5.31
CA ASP A 27 -12.89 -2.33 5.03
C ASP A 27 -12.64 -1.31 3.91
N VAL A 28 -11.56 -0.55 4.00
CA VAL A 28 -11.17 0.40 2.96
C VAL A 28 -10.90 -0.33 1.62
N CYS A 29 -10.20 -1.46 1.63
CA CYS A 29 -9.91 -2.25 0.42
C CYS A 29 -11.16 -2.90 -0.21
N LEU A 30 -12.23 -3.09 0.56
CA LEU A 30 -13.54 -3.51 0.10
C LEU A 30 -14.36 -2.33 -0.46
N LEU A 31 -14.28 -1.16 0.19
CA LEU A 31 -14.98 0.06 -0.22
C LEU A 31 -14.41 0.66 -1.51
N LYS A 32 -13.10 0.55 -1.72
CA LYS A 32 -12.39 1.19 -2.82
C LYS A 32 -11.43 0.24 -3.52
N ASP A 33 -11.21 0.52 -4.80
CA ASP A 33 -10.22 -0.21 -5.59
C ASP A 33 -8.83 0.43 -5.49
N PHE A 34 -7.91 -0.30 -4.87
CA PHE A 34 -6.50 0.09 -4.79
C PHE A 34 -5.70 -0.55 -5.91
N LYS A 35 -4.67 0.16 -6.36
CA LYS A 35 -3.68 -0.35 -7.32
C LYS A 35 -2.41 -0.87 -6.64
N ILE A 36 -2.17 -0.46 -5.41
CA ILE A 36 -1.00 -0.84 -4.62
C ILE A 36 -1.34 -0.74 -3.15
N VAL A 37 -0.78 -1.66 -2.36
CA VAL A 37 -0.83 -1.62 -0.89
C VAL A 37 0.57 -1.42 -0.36
N LEU A 38 0.73 -0.42 0.50
CA LEU A 38 2.00 -0.12 1.18
C LEU A 38 1.88 -0.56 2.63
N ILE A 39 2.79 -1.43 3.04
CA ILE A 39 2.89 -1.95 4.40
C ILE A 39 4.03 -1.23 5.09
N GLY A 40 3.74 -0.49 6.15
CA GLY A 40 4.79 0.16 6.94
C GLY A 40 5.63 -0.85 7.73
N ALA A 41 6.86 -0.46 8.07
CA ALA A 41 7.78 -1.27 8.89
C ALA A 41 7.30 -1.60 10.32
N GLY A 42 6.16 -1.05 10.75
CA GLY A 42 5.60 -1.27 12.08
C GLY A 42 4.61 -2.43 12.18
N ILE A 43 4.31 -3.14 11.08
CA ILE A 43 3.45 -4.33 11.12
C ILE A 43 4.26 -5.58 11.47
N ASP A 44 3.66 -6.48 12.25
CA ASP A 44 4.23 -7.79 12.53
C ASP A 44 4.16 -8.72 11.29
N GLU A 45 5.01 -9.75 11.25
CA GLU A 45 5.02 -10.74 10.17
C GLU A 45 3.71 -11.53 10.09
N ASP A 46 3.11 -11.89 11.23
CA ASP A 46 1.86 -12.65 11.29
C ASP A 46 0.68 -11.82 10.75
N GLU A 47 0.69 -10.52 11.06
CA GLU A 47 -0.26 -9.54 10.55
C GLU A 47 -0.08 -9.32 9.04
N GLU A 48 1.15 -9.12 8.57
CA GLU A 48 1.46 -9.01 7.14
C GLU A 48 0.95 -10.22 6.37
N LEU A 49 1.16 -11.44 6.89
CA LEU A 49 0.76 -12.67 6.24
C LEU A 49 -0.76 -12.79 6.11
N LYS A 50 -1.50 -12.39 7.15
CA LYS A 50 -2.98 -12.34 7.13
C LYS A 50 -3.50 -11.34 6.10
N LEU A 51 -2.93 -10.13 6.09
CA LEU A 51 -3.31 -9.09 5.12
C LEU A 51 -3.04 -9.58 3.69
N LYS A 52 -1.83 -10.09 3.42
CA LYS A 52 -1.45 -10.66 2.12
C LYS A 52 -2.38 -11.78 1.69
N ALA A 53 -2.65 -12.75 2.55
CA ALA A 53 -3.49 -13.89 2.22
C ALA A 53 -4.92 -13.47 1.85
N HIS A 54 -5.47 -12.47 2.54
CA HIS A 54 -6.81 -11.96 2.26
C HIS A 54 -6.83 -11.09 1.00
N LEU A 55 -5.85 -10.20 0.82
CA LEU A 55 -5.72 -9.39 -0.39
C LEU A 55 -5.52 -10.25 -1.63
N VAL A 56 -4.71 -11.32 -1.55
CA VAL A 56 -4.55 -12.28 -2.66
C VAL A 56 -5.86 -12.98 -3.02
N LYS A 57 -6.70 -13.29 -2.02
CA LYS A 57 -8.01 -13.92 -2.28
C LYS A 57 -8.98 -12.97 -2.98
N SER A 58 -9.03 -11.71 -2.55
CA SER A 58 -9.94 -10.72 -3.12
C SER A 58 -9.40 -10.10 -4.42
N LYS A 59 -8.09 -9.84 -4.48
CA LYS A 59 -7.36 -9.14 -5.55
C LYS A 59 -5.96 -9.76 -5.75
N PRO A 60 -5.86 -10.91 -6.45
CA PRO A 60 -4.58 -11.59 -6.65
C PRO A 60 -3.56 -10.76 -7.44
N ASN A 61 -4.02 -9.76 -8.20
CA ASN A 61 -3.18 -8.87 -9.00
C ASN A 61 -2.76 -7.58 -8.26
N LEU A 62 -3.08 -7.44 -6.96
CA LEU A 62 -2.75 -6.27 -6.17
C LEU A 62 -1.31 -6.36 -5.64
N PRO A 63 -0.39 -5.50 -6.11
CA PRO A 63 0.97 -5.47 -5.58
C PRO A 63 0.99 -4.97 -4.14
N ILE A 64 1.71 -5.70 -3.28
CA ILE A 64 1.89 -5.40 -1.87
C ILE A 64 3.38 -5.12 -1.65
N VAL A 65 3.70 -3.92 -1.20
CA VAL A 65 5.09 -3.47 -0.99
C VAL A 65 5.30 -3.11 0.46
N LYS A 66 6.42 -3.56 1.02
CA LYS A 66 6.84 -3.19 2.37
C LYS A 66 7.70 -1.94 2.30
N HIS A 67 7.25 -0.87 2.94
CA HIS A 67 7.97 0.39 3.08
C HIS A 67 8.79 0.36 4.36
N TYR A 68 10.11 0.32 4.20
CA TYR A 68 11.05 0.21 5.31
C TYR A 68 11.44 1.56 5.94
N GLY A 69 10.88 2.67 5.45
CA GLY A 69 11.31 4.02 5.81
C GLY A 69 12.49 4.49 4.96
N GLY A 70 12.78 5.81 4.98
CA GLY A 70 13.87 6.38 4.17
C GLY A 70 13.56 7.73 3.49
N GLY A 71 12.42 8.35 3.80
CA GLY A 71 12.00 9.63 3.23
C GLY A 71 11.08 9.49 2.01
N SER A 72 10.65 10.63 1.48
CA SER A 72 9.67 10.68 0.37
C SER A 72 10.21 10.11 -0.94
N GLY A 73 11.49 10.30 -1.26
CA GLY A 73 12.08 9.80 -2.51
C GLY A 73 12.04 8.28 -2.64
N LEU A 74 12.35 7.55 -1.56
CA LEU A 74 12.32 6.09 -1.55
C LEU A 74 10.88 5.57 -1.66
N LEU A 75 9.95 6.19 -0.92
CA LEU A 75 8.53 5.88 -0.97
C LEU A 75 7.99 5.91 -2.41
N PHE A 76 8.25 7.00 -3.15
CA PHE A 76 7.80 7.10 -4.54
C PHE A 76 8.47 6.04 -5.42
N ALA A 77 9.79 5.82 -5.27
CA ALA A 77 10.49 4.79 -6.04
C ALA A 77 9.91 3.39 -5.81
N GLU A 78 9.56 3.02 -4.58
CA GLU A 78 8.92 1.74 -4.23
C GLU A 78 7.53 1.62 -4.87
N ILE A 79 6.74 2.68 -4.80
CA ILE A 79 5.41 2.76 -5.39
C ILE A 79 5.47 2.58 -6.92
N HIS A 80 6.33 3.35 -7.58
CA HIS A 80 6.52 3.29 -9.03
C HIS A 80 6.99 1.90 -9.46
N GLN A 81 7.93 1.29 -8.72
CA GLN A 81 8.40 -0.06 -9.02
C GLN A 81 7.28 -1.10 -8.92
N ALA A 82 6.43 -1.05 -7.90
CA ALA A 82 5.33 -2.00 -7.77
C ALA A 82 4.30 -1.87 -8.89
N LEU A 83 3.93 -0.63 -9.21
CA LEU A 83 2.95 -0.37 -10.26
C LEU A 83 3.51 -0.73 -11.65
N ASN A 84 4.79 -0.47 -11.88
CA ASN A 84 5.43 -0.80 -13.16
C ASN A 84 5.73 -2.30 -13.29
N SER A 85 6.01 -3.01 -12.20
CA SER A 85 6.25 -4.46 -12.20
C SER A 85 4.98 -5.26 -12.53
N ASN A 86 3.79 -4.71 -12.27
CA ASN A 86 2.52 -5.33 -12.64
C ASN A 86 2.16 -5.14 -14.12
N THR A 87 2.90 -4.30 -14.84
CA THR A 87 2.82 -4.15 -16.30
C THR A 87 3.77 -5.14 -16.97
N LYS A 88 3.52 -6.44 -16.79
CA LYS A 88 4.09 -7.45 -17.70
C LYS A 88 3.05 -7.68 -18.79
N HIS A 89 3.43 -7.26 -19.99
CA HIS A 89 2.76 -7.46 -21.28
C HIS A 89 2.29 -8.91 -21.49
#